data_AF-A0A4Q5SNS6-F1
#
_entry.id   AF-A0A4Q5SNS6-F1
#
_cell.length_a   1.000
_cell.length_b   1.000
_cell.length_c   1.000
_cell.angle_alpha   90.00
_cell.angle_beta   90.00
_cell.angle_gamma   90.00
#
_symmetry.space_group_name_H-M   'P 1'
#
loop_
_entity.id
_entity.type
_entity.pdbx_description
1 polymer ?
#
loop_
_entity_poly.entity_id
_entity_poly.type
_entity_poly.pdbx_seq_one_letter_code
_entity_poly.pdbx_strand_id
1 'polypeptide(L)'
;MLYSKGVYQLALRFVKEKELSEKIVQETFVNLWLSRERLDAEGDLWQNIYAISKRISLNTLRDAYHSANLTTRFTRQKTSMQAS
;
A
#
# COMPACT_ATOMS: atom_id res chain seq x y z
N MET A 1 6.75 13.47 -12.63
CA MET A 1 5.42 13.04 -13.10
C MET A 1 4.35 13.85 -12.38
N LEU A 2 3.34 14.35 -13.12
CA LEU A 2 2.34 15.33 -12.68
C LEU A 2 1.57 14.93 -11.40
N TYR A 3 1.32 13.63 -11.20
CA TYR A 3 0.51 13.12 -10.07
C TYR A 3 1.33 12.52 -8.91
N SER A 4 2.64 12.32 -9.07
CA SER A 4 3.45 11.58 -8.09
C SER A 4 3.46 12.23 -6.71
N LYS A 5 3.47 13.56 -6.64
CA LYS A 5 3.42 14.29 -5.36
C LYS A 5 2.11 14.04 -4.62
N GLY A 6 0.98 14.05 -5.33
CA GLY A 6 -0.33 13.79 -4.75
C GLY A 6 -0.47 12.35 -4.26
N VAL A 7 -0.01 11.39 -5.06
CA VAL A 7 0.02 9.97 -4.69
C VAL A 7 0.92 9.74 -3.49
N TYR A 8 2.11 10.35 -3.46
CA TYR A 8 3.05 10.23 -2.33
C TYR A 8 2.43 10.78 -1.04
N GLN A 9 1.84 11.98 -1.09
CA GLN A 9 1.18 12.59 0.07
C GLN A 9 0.00 11.75 0.56
N LEU A 10 -0.77 11.16 -0.36
CA LEU A 10 -1.86 10.25 -0.01
C LEU A 10 -1.31 8.99 0.68
N ALA A 11 -0.34 8.31 0.08
CA ALA A 11 0.28 7.12 0.63
C ALA A 11 0.87 7.41 2.02
N LEU A 12 1.61 8.50 2.18
CA LEU A 12 2.22 8.91 3.45
C LEU A 12 1.17 9.17 4.54
N ARG A 13 -0.03 9.66 4.17
CA ARG A 13 -1.13 9.82 5.15
C ARG A 13 -1.64 8.47 5.66
N PHE A 14 -1.61 7.42 4.84
CA PHE A 14 -2.02 6.07 5.23
C PHE A 14 -0.92 5.31 5.96
N VAL A 15 0.23 5.10 5.31
CA VAL A 15 1.25 4.16 5.80
C VAL A 15 2.26 4.78 6.78
N LYS A 16 2.33 6.12 6.85
CA LYS A 16 3.23 6.87 7.77
C LYS A 16 4.72 6.51 7.66
N GLU A 17 5.12 5.88 6.57
CA GLU A 17 6.48 5.42 6.32
C GLU A 17 6.86 5.84 4.88
N LYS A 18 8.05 6.42 4.73
CA LYS A 18 8.49 7.08 3.49
C LYS A 18 8.79 6.06 2.38
N GLU A 19 9.51 4.98 2.70
CA GLU A 19 9.90 3.97 1.71
C GLU A 19 8.67 3.24 1.16
N LEU A 20 7.73 2.85 2.02
CA LEU A 20 6.43 2.30 1.65
C LEU A 20 5.62 3.29 0.81
N SER A 21 5.69 4.59 1.12
CA SER A 21 5.01 5.61 0.32
C SER A 21 5.57 5.70 -1.10
N GLU A 22 6.91 5.65 -1.25
CA GLU A 22 7.56 5.62 -2.57
C GLU A 22 7.22 4.36 -3.35
N LYS A 23 7.21 3.20 -2.68
CA LYS A 23 6.79 1.93 -3.28
C LYS A 23 5.34 2.00 -3.77
N ILE A 24 4.42 2.56 -2.96
CA ILE A 24 3.02 2.74 -3.35
C ILE A 24 2.91 3.66 -4.58
N VAL A 25 3.71 4.72 -4.67
CA VAL A 25 3.73 5.60 -5.85
C VAL A 25 4.10 4.79 -7.10
N GLN A 26 5.16 4.00 -7.03
CA GLN A 26 5.60 3.16 -8.15
C GLN A 26 4.52 2.13 -8.54
N GLU A 27 4.01 1.36 -7.57
CA GLU A 27 2.96 0.37 -7.81
C GLU A 27 1.68 1.00 -8.37
N THR A 28 1.34 2.22 -7.94
CA THR A 28 0.17 2.94 -8.46
C THR A 28 0.29 3.17 -9.96
N PHE A 29 1.42 3.67 -10.44
CA PHE A 29 1.62 3.94 -11.87
C PHE A 29 1.80 2.66 -12.69
N VAL A 30 2.41 1.61 -12.13
CA VAL A 30 2.46 0.28 -12.76
C VAL A 30 1.04 -0.27 -12.95
N ASN A 31 0.21 -0.25 -11.90
CA ASN A 31 -1.18 -0.70 -11.98
C ASN A 31 -2.00 0.12 -12.98
N LEU A 32 -1.83 1.45 -12.97
CA LEU A 32 -2.50 2.34 -13.92
C LEU A 32 -2.17 1.98 -15.37
N TRP A 33 -0.87 1.75 -15.65
CA TRP A 33 -0.41 1.36 -16.98
C TRP A 33 -0.95 0.00 -17.43
N LEU A 34 -1.00 -0.97 -16.52
CA LEU A 34 -1.56 -2.29 -16.78
C LEU A 34 -3.07 -2.25 -17.01
N SER A 35 -3.79 -1.32 -16.39
CA SER A 35 -5.22 -1.11 -16.58
C SER A 35 -5.59 -0.14 -17.71
N ARG A 36 -4.62 0.39 -18.46
CA ARG A 36 -4.83 1.50 -19.41
C ARG A 36 -5.93 1.28 -20.45
N GLU A 37 -6.12 0.04 -20.91
CA GLU A 37 -7.15 -0.31 -21.92
C GLU A 37 -8.57 -0.23 -21.36
N ARG A 38 -8.73 -0.22 -20.03
CA ARG A 38 -10.02 -0.09 -19.34
C ARG A 38 -10.23 1.32 -18.78
N LEU A 39 -9.25 2.21 -18.94
CA LEU A 39 -9.41 3.59 -18.49
C LEU A 39 -10.40 4.27 -19.43
N ASP A 40 -11.43 4.87 -18.83
CA ASP A 40 -12.33 5.75 -19.55
C ASP A 40 -11.54 6.97 -20.04
N ALA A 41 -11.46 7.14 -21.36
CA ALA A 41 -10.73 8.24 -21.99
C ALA A 41 -11.38 9.60 -21.71
N GLU A 42 -12.68 9.63 -21.39
CA GLU A 42 -13.44 10.82 -21.04
C GLU A 42 -13.45 11.09 -19.53
N GLY A 43 -12.91 10.16 -18.72
CA GLY A 43 -12.91 10.23 -17.27
C GLY A 43 -11.73 11.04 -16.69
N ASP A 44 -11.91 11.57 -15.47
CA ASP A 44 -10.81 12.20 -14.74
C ASP A 44 -9.75 11.16 -14.34
N LEU A 45 -8.58 11.24 -14.97
CA LEU A 45 -7.43 10.36 -14.69
C LEU A 45 -7.04 10.36 -13.21
N TRP A 46 -7.24 11.49 -12.51
CA TRP A 46 -6.96 11.57 -11.09
C TRP A 46 -7.86 10.64 -10.26
N GLN A 47 -9.13 10.44 -10.64
CA GLN A 47 -10.02 9.53 -9.92
C GLN A 47 -9.50 8.08 -9.96
N ASN A 48 -9.03 7.65 -11.13
CA ASN A 48 -8.42 6.33 -11.31
C ASN A 48 -7.14 6.19 -10.48
N ILE A 49 -6.24 7.17 -10.56
CA ILE A 49 -5.00 7.20 -9.79
C ILE A 49 -5.28 7.15 -8.28
N TYR A 50 -6.24 7.96 -7.81
CA TYR A 50 -6.64 8.01 -6.41
C TYR A 50 -7.19 6.66 -5.93
N ALA A 51 -8.09 6.04 -6.71
CA ALA A 51 -8.68 4.75 -6.37
C ALA A 51 -7.60 3.65 -6.26
N ILE A 52 -6.68 3.58 -7.24
CA ILE A 52 -5.58 2.63 -7.24
C ILE A 52 -4.66 2.86 -6.03
N SER A 53 -4.21 4.10 -5.82
CA SER A 53 -3.30 4.45 -4.72
C SER A 53 -3.91 4.16 -3.34
N LYS A 54 -5.18 4.52 -3.14
CA LYS A 54 -5.90 4.25 -1.89
C LYS A 54 -6.00 2.74 -1.62
N ARG A 55 -6.33 1.95 -2.65
CA ARG A 55 -6.40 0.48 -2.54
C ARG A 55 -5.07 -0.12 -2.12
N ILE A 56 -3.98 0.26 -2.80
CA ILE A 56 -2.63 -0.24 -2.49
C ILE A 56 -2.25 0.16 -1.06
N SER A 57 -2.46 1.43 -0.68
CA SER A 57 -2.16 1.92 0.67
C SER A 57 -2.86 1.13 1.77
N LEU A 58 -4.16 0.82 1.59
CA LEU A 58 -4.93 0.02 2.54
C LEU A 58 -4.46 -1.43 2.61
N ASN A 59 -4.07 -2.02 1.47
CA ASN A 59 -3.51 -3.37 1.44
C ASN A 59 -2.15 -3.41 2.16
N THR A 60 -1.27 -2.46 1.90
CA THR A 60 0.02 -2.34 2.60
C THR A 60 -0.15 -2.24 4.11
N LEU A 61 -1.12 -1.44 4.59
CA LEU A 61 -1.44 -1.37 6.02
C LEU A 61 -1.93 -2.70 6.59
N ARG A 62 -2.80 -3.39 5.85
CA ARG A 62 -3.33 -4.70 6.25
C ARG A 62 -2.21 -5.73 6.36
N ASP A 63 -1.30 -5.76 5.39
CA ASP A 63 -0.19 -6.69 5.36
C ASP A 63 0.82 -6.42 6.49
N ALA A 64 1.09 -5.15 6.78
CA ALA A 64 1.91 -4.74 7.92
C ALA A 64 1.29 -5.19 9.26
N TYR A 65 -0.03 -5.02 9.41
CA TYR A 65 -0.76 -5.47 10.61
C TYR A 65 -0.71 -7.00 10.76
N HIS A 66 -0.93 -7.77 9.69
CA HIS A 66 -0.84 -9.22 9.75
C HIS A 66 0.58 -9.69 10.08
N SER A 67 1.59 -9.08 9.48
CA SER A 67 2.99 -9.41 9.74
C SER A 67 3.37 -9.17 11.21
N ALA A 68 2.96 -8.04 11.78
CA ALA A 68 3.20 -7.74 13.21
C ALA A 68 2.50 -8.75 14.14
N ASN A 69 1.27 -9.13 13.82
CA ASN A 69 0.52 -10.12 14.60
C ASN A 69 1.12 -11.52 14.52
N LEU A 70 1.56 -11.94 13.34
CA LEU A 70 2.22 -13.23 13.15
C LEU A 70 3.50 -13.30 13.98
N THR A 71 4.35 -12.28 13.89
CA THR A 71 5.57 -12.18 14.72
C THR A 71 5.24 -12.27 16.21
N THR A 72 4.22 -11.55 16.67
CA THR A 72 3.79 -11.59 18.08
C THR A 72 3.35 -12.99 18.51
N ARG A 73 2.63 -13.73 17.66
CA ARG A 73 2.19 -15.10 17.95
C ARG A 73 3.37 -16.06 18.03
N PHE A 74 4.31 -15.97 17.09
CA PHE A 74 5.51 -16.82 17.09
C PHE A 74 6.39 -16.57 18.31
N THR A 75 6.57 -15.30 18.72
CA THR A 75 7.35 -14.99 19.93
C THR A 75 6.70 -15.59 21.18
N ARG A 76 5.38 -15.46 21.34
CA ARG A 76 4.65 -16.03 22.50
C ARG A 76 4.74 -17.56 22.57
N GLN A 77 4.68 -18.25 21.43
CA GLN A 77 4.74 -19.72 21.38
C GLN A 77 6.14 -20.25 21.76
N LYS A 78 7.21 -19.53 21.41
CA LYS A 78 8.58 -19.90 21.81
C LYS A 78 8.80 -19.73 23.32
N THR A 79 8.27 -18.67 23.93
CA THR A 79 8.40 -18.45 25.37
C THR A 79 7.68 -19.52 26.21
N SER A 80 6.53 -20.01 25.76
CA SER A 80 5.82 -21.11 26.44
C SER A 80 6.49 -22.49 26.29
N MET A 81 7.39 -22.66 25.33
CA MET A 81 8.06 -23.94 25.05
C MET A 81 9.45 -24.06 25.70
N GLN A 82 10.00 -22.96 26.21
CA GLN A 82 11.28 -22.93 26.96
C GLN A 82 11.07 -22.96 28.49
N ALA A 83 9.83 -22.91 28.98
CA ALA A 83 9.48 -22.93 30.39
C ALA A 83 9.04 -24.32 30.90
N SER A 84 9.38 -25.39 30.18
CA SER A 84 9.11 -26.80 30.52
C SER A 84 10.36 -27.63 30.25
#